data_AF-A0A318N191-F1
#
_entry.id   AF-A0A318N191-F1
#
_cell.length_a   1.000
_cell.length_b   1.000
_cell.length_c   1.000
_cell.angle_alpha   90.00
_cell.angle_beta   90.00
_cell.angle_gamma   90.00
#
_symmetry.space_group_name_H-M   'P 1'
#
loop_
_entity.id
_entity.type
_entity.pdbx_description
1 polymer ?
#
loop_
_entity_poly.entity_id
_entity_poly.type
_entity_poly.pdbx_seq_one_letter_code
_entity_poly.pdbx_strand_id
1 'polypeptide(L)'
;MEFQRKFLFINISLAFGALYCLLAVIFSSLTSHLPDQYFINDGRNMSRIADNILFIHGLALISVSILQKIWKLNLHFFLIGCIFILGLTLFCSGVFYISFTGFHPFLPIAPIGGTLLIFGWLYLAILALFLK
;
A
#
# COMPACT_ATOMS: atom_id res chain seq x y z
N MET A 1 -18.02 -20.74 -12.46
CA MET A 1 -16.61 -20.31 -12.38
C MET A 1 -16.43 -18.80 -12.21
N GLU A 2 -17.16 -17.94 -12.93
CA GLU A 2 -16.99 -16.48 -12.84
C GLU A 2 -17.42 -15.86 -11.49
N PHE A 3 -18.46 -16.39 -10.86
CA PHE A 3 -18.92 -15.98 -9.53
C PHE A 3 -17.87 -16.25 -8.43
N GLN A 4 -17.18 -17.40 -8.49
CA GLN A 4 -16.13 -17.73 -7.52
C GLN A 4 -14.87 -16.86 -7.67
N ARG A 5 -14.48 -16.51 -8.91
CA ARG A 5 -13.38 -15.54 -9.15
C ARG A 5 -13.67 -14.18 -8.52
N LYS A 6 -14.88 -13.64 -8.70
CA LYS A 6 -15.27 -12.33 -8.16
C LYS A 6 -15.14 -12.28 -6.64
N PHE A 7 -15.52 -13.36 -5.95
CA PHE A 7 -15.41 -13.46 -4.50
C PHE A 7 -13.95 -13.59 -4.01
N LEU A 8 -13.13 -14.37 -4.72
CA LEU A 8 -11.72 -14.55 -4.41
C LEU A 8 -10.95 -13.22 -4.46
N PHE A 9 -11.22 -12.36 -5.45
CA PHE A 9 -10.48 -11.11 -5.62
C PHE A 9 -10.79 -10.06 -4.56
N ILE A 10 -12.06 -9.92 -4.17
CA ILE A 10 -12.46 -9.02 -3.08
C ILE A 10 -11.73 -9.39 -1.79
N ASN A 11 -11.61 -10.69 -1.52
CA ASN A 11 -10.95 -11.21 -0.33
C ASN A 11 -9.44 -10.92 -0.34
N ILE A 12 -8.80 -10.90 -1.50
CA ILE A 12 -7.36 -10.61 -1.62
C ILE A 12 -7.07 -9.16 -1.24
N SER A 13 -7.73 -8.19 -1.89
CA SER A 13 -7.50 -6.77 -1.57
C SER A 13 -7.83 -6.45 -0.12
N LEU A 14 -8.89 -7.05 0.43
CA LEU A 14 -9.25 -6.88 1.84
C LEU A 14 -8.18 -7.45 2.77
N ALA A 15 -7.69 -8.67 2.49
CA ALA A 15 -6.66 -9.31 3.28
C ALA A 15 -5.36 -8.52 3.25
N PHE A 16 -4.91 -8.08 2.08
CA PHE A 16 -3.72 -7.23 1.97
C PHE A 16 -3.92 -5.90 2.69
N GLY A 17 -5.10 -5.27 2.60
CA GLY A 17 -5.38 -4.02 3.29
C GLY A 17 -5.27 -4.17 4.81
N ALA A 18 -5.85 -5.23 5.36
CA ALA A 18 -5.74 -5.57 6.77
C ALA A 18 -4.30 -5.90 7.18
N LEU A 19 -3.56 -6.65 6.36
CA LEU A 19 -2.15 -6.98 6.61
C LEU A 19 -1.27 -5.72 6.61
N TYR A 20 -1.50 -4.78 5.69
CA TYR A 20 -0.75 -3.52 5.67
C TYR A 20 -1.07 -2.65 6.88
N CYS A 21 -2.34 -2.56 7.31
CA CYS A 21 -2.68 -1.86 8.55
C CYS A 21 -2.00 -2.52 9.77
N LEU A 22 -1.98 -3.85 9.84
CA LEU A 22 -1.26 -4.59 10.88
C LEU A 22 0.23 -4.30 10.86
N LEU A 23 0.87 -4.37 9.69
CA LEU A 23 2.29 -4.07 9.53
C LEU A 23 2.59 -2.62 9.89
N ALA A 24 1.72 -1.69 9.53
CA ALA A 24 1.88 -0.29 9.89
C ALA A 24 1.84 -0.09 11.41
N VAL A 25 0.99 -0.81 12.15
CA VAL A 25 1.00 -0.77 13.62
C VAL A 25 2.31 -1.35 14.18
N ILE A 26 2.78 -2.48 13.64
CA ILE A 26 4.05 -3.10 14.05
C ILE A 26 5.21 -2.12 13.80
N PHE A 27 5.35 -1.60 12.59
CA PHE A 27 6.44 -0.69 12.25
C PHE A 27 6.31 0.65 12.97
N SER A 28 5.11 1.22 13.16
CA SER A 28 4.92 2.44 13.96
C SER A 28 5.40 2.26 15.40
N SER A 29 5.17 1.08 15.99
CA SER A 29 5.70 0.73 17.32
C SER A 29 7.23 0.64 17.30
N LEU A 30 7.81 -0.04 16.30
CA LEU A 30 9.26 -0.15 16.15
C LEU A 30 9.90 1.23 15.93
N THR A 31 9.39 2.04 15.01
CA THR A 31 9.80 3.42 14.71
C THR A 31 9.67 4.35 15.92
N SER A 32 8.81 4.04 16.89
CA SER A 32 8.65 4.87 18.10
C SER A 32 9.55 4.44 19.25
N HIS A 33 9.86 3.14 19.35
CA HIS A 33 10.52 2.57 20.53
C HIS A 33 11.94 2.05 20.29
N LEU A 34 12.35 1.76 19.05
CA LEU A 34 13.74 1.39 18.77
C LEU A 34 14.66 2.58 19.05
N PRO A 35 15.86 2.38 19.64
CA PRO A 35 16.88 3.42 19.76
C PRO A 35 17.38 3.98 18.42
N ASP A 36 17.86 5.22 18.38
CA ASP A 36 18.29 5.88 17.13
C ASP A 36 19.45 5.17 16.42
N GLN A 37 20.29 4.43 17.15
CA GLN A 37 21.40 3.66 16.57
C GLN A 37 20.98 2.59 15.54
N TYR A 38 19.71 2.20 15.52
CA TYR A 38 19.18 1.25 14.54
C TYR A 38 18.82 1.92 13.20
N PHE A 39 18.81 3.25 13.14
CA PHE A 39 18.48 4.01 11.95
C PHE A 39 19.73 4.72 11.43
N ILE A 40 19.76 4.97 10.13
CA ILE A 40 20.68 5.96 9.58
C ILE A 40 20.24 7.38 9.97
N ASN A 41 21.08 8.38 9.67
CA ASN A 41 20.68 9.78 9.77
C ASN A 41 19.37 10.01 9.01
N ASP A 42 18.39 10.65 9.66
CA ASP A 42 17.00 10.84 9.20
C ASP A 42 16.17 9.55 8.95
N GLY A 43 16.76 8.37 9.15
CA GLY A 43 16.12 7.08 8.91
C GLY A 43 14.82 6.90 9.67
N ARG A 44 14.76 7.30 10.95
CA ARG A 44 13.51 7.23 11.74
C ARG A 44 12.38 8.05 11.11
N ASN A 45 12.68 9.23 10.56
CA ASN A 45 11.67 10.05 9.90
C ASN A 45 11.21 9.40 8.59
N MET A 46 12.14 8.80 7.85
CA MET A 46 11.81 8.01 6.65
C MET A 46 10.90 6.83 7.00
N SER A 47 11.21 6.07 8.07
CA SER A 47 10.36 4.97 8.54
C SER A 47 8.97 5.48 8.93
N ARG A 48 8.86 6.63 9.60
CA ARG A 48 7.58 7.24 9.95
C ARG A 48 6.74 7.62 8.73
N ILE A 49 7.37 8.07 7.64
CA ILE A 49 6.69 8.30 6.36
C ILE A 49 6.17 6.97 5.80
N ALA A 50 6.99 5.92 5.81
CA ALA A 50 6.60 4.60 5.35
C ALA A 50 5.45 4.02 6.18
N ASP A 51 5.48 4.15 7.51
CA ASP A 51 4.43 3.73 8.44
C ASP A 51 3.08 4.37 8.08
N ASN A 52 3.07 5.69 7.92
CA ASN A 52 1.87 6.45 7.58
C ASN A 52 1.32 6.06 6.20
N ILE A 53 2.19 5.95 5.20
CA ILE A 53 1.80 5.52 3.85
C ILE A 53 1.22 4.11 3.88
N LEU A 54 1.83 3.19 4.64
CA LEU A 54 1.37 1.81 4.81
C LEU A 54 -0.02 1.76 5.44
N PHE A 55 -0.27 2.54 6.50
CA PHE A 55 -1.56 2.59 7.17
C PHE A 55 -2.66 3.21 6.29
N ILE A 56 -2.40 4.39 5.71
CA ILE A 56 -3.37 5.12 4.88
C ILE A 56 -3.79 4.29 3.66
N HIS A 57 -2.83 3.68 2.97
CA HIS A 57 -3.12 2.88 1.78
C HIS A 57 -3.67 1.49 2.13
N GLY A 58 -3.34 0.94 3.30
CA GLY A 58 -4.01 -0.24 3.85
C GLY A 58 -5.51 0.01 4.03
N LEU A 59 -5.88 1.14 4.65
CA LEU A 59 -7.29 1.56 4.78
C LEU A 59 -7.95 1.85 3.43
N ALA A 60 -7.22 2.47 2.49
CA ALA A 60 -7.70 2.69 1.13
C ALA A 60 -8.02 1.36 0.43
N LEU A 61 -7.19 0.34 0.60
CA LEU A 61 -7.38 -0.98 0.00
C LEU A 61 -8.59 -1.73 0.60
N ILE A 62 -8.79 -1.64 1.93
CA ILE A 62 -10.02 -2.11 2.59
C ILE A 62 -11.25 -1.40 2.01
N SER A 63 -11.15 -0.08 1.82
CA SER A 63 -12.23 0.72 1.25
C SER A 63 -12.53 0.33 -0.20
N VAL A 64 -11.50 0.12 -1.03
CA VAL A 64 -11.63 -0.39 -2.41
C VAL A 64 -12.37 -1.73 -2.45
N SER A 65 -12.07 -2.66 -1.53
CA SER A 65 -12.79 -3.93 -1.42
C SER A 65 -14.28 -3.77 -1.07
N ILE A 66 -14.62 -2.77 -0.25
CA ILE A 66 -16.01 -2.44 0.07
C ILE A 66 -16.71 -1.84 -1.14
N LEU A 67 -16.09 -0.85 -1.81
CA LEU A 67 -16.62 -0.20 -3.01
C LEU A 67 -16.86 -1.20 -4.15
N GLN A 68 -15.98 -2.19 -4.29
CA GLN A 68 -16.13 -3.29 -5.25
C GLN A 68 -17.43 -4.08 -5.04
N LYS A 69 -17.84 -4.31 -3.79
CA LYS A 69 -19.12 -4.97 -3.47
C LYS A 69 -20.32 -4.09 -3.81
N ILE A 70 -20.21 -2.79 -3.57
CA ILE A 70 -21.30 -1.82 -3.78
C ILE A 70 -21.59 -1.66 -5.28
N TRP A 71 -20.57 -1.34 -6.08
CA TRP A 71 -20.75 -0.99 -7.49
C TRP A 71 -20.57 -2.16 -8.48
N LYS A 72 -20.22 -3.35 -8.00
CA LYS A 72 -20.10 -4.61 -8.79
C LYS A 72 -19.11 -4.53 -9.98
N LEU A 73 -18.33 -3.46 -10.12
CA LEU A 73 -17.30 -3.27 -11.16
C LEU A 73 -15.99 -4.01 -10.84
N ASN A 74 -16.09 -5.34 -10.81
CA ASN A 74 -15.07 -6.19 -10.23
C ASN A 74 -13.68 -6.06 -10.88
N LEU A 75 -13.59 -5.85 -12.19
CA LEU A 75 -12.29 -5.77 -12.87
C LEU A 75 -11.53 -4.48 -12.55
N HIS A 76 -12.20 -3.33 -12.58
CA HIS A 76 -11.54 -2.04 -12.34
C HIS A 76 -11.04 -1.93 -10.88
N PHE A 77 -11.89 -2.28 -9.91
CA PHE A 77 -11.48 -2.29 -8.50
C PHE A 77 -10.38 -3.33 -8.23
N PHE A 78 -10.39 -4.47 -8.92
CA PHE A 78 -9.30 -5.43 -8.85
C PHE A 78 -7.98 -4.83 -9.36
N LEU A 79 -7.98 -4.18 -10.53
CA LEU A 79 -6.77 -3.56 -11.07
C LEU A 79 -6.24 -2.45 -10.15
N ILE A 80 -7.12 -1.59 -9.63
CA ILE A 80 -6.77 -0.56 -8.64
C ILE A 80 -6.15 -1.21 -7.40
N GLY A 81 -6.76 -2.28 -6.89
CA GLY A 81 -6.24 -3.04 -5.76
C GLY A 81 -4.84 -3.61 -6.02
N CYS A 82 -4.61 -4.23 -7.17
CA CYS A 82 -3.30 -4.75 -7.57
C CYS A 82 -2.25 -3.64 -7.70
N ILE A 83 -2.60 -2.49 -8.28
CA ILE A 83 -1.71 -1.33 -8.41
C ILE A 83 -1.32 -0.81 -7.02
N PHE A 84 -2.28 -0.69 -6.10
CA PHE A 84 -1.99 -0.29 -4.73
C PHE A 84 -1.13 -1.31 -3.98
N ILE A 85 -1.43 -2.62 -4.06
CA ILE A 85 -0.64 -3.67 -3.41
C ILE A 85 0.82 -3.62 -3.88
N LEU A 86 1.03 -3.58 -5.20
CA LEU A 86 2.36 -3.56 -5.79
C LEU A 86 3.10 -2.26 -5.43
N GLY A 87 2.43 -1.11 -5.62
CA GLY A 87 3.00 0.20 -5.32
C GLY A 87 3.38 0.35 -3.85
N LEU A 88 2.51 -0.08 -2.95
CA LEU A 88 2.71 0.03 -1.51
C LEU A 88 3.83 -0.88 -1.02
N THR A 89 3.88 -2.12 -1.53
CA THR A 89 4.96 -3.07 -1.21
C THR A 89 6.30 -2.50 -1.63
N LEU A 90 6.44 -2.05 -2.88
CA LEU A 90 7.70 -1.49 -3.39
C LEU A 90 8.09 -0.20 -2.63
N PHE A 91 7.14 0.72 -2.43
CA PHE A 91 7.41 1.97 -1.74
C PHE A 91 7.88 1.74 -0.29
N CYS A 92 7.06 1.09 0.53
CA CYS A 92 7.35 0.94 1.95
C CYS A 92 8.55 0.03 2.20
N SER A 93 8.70 -1.09 1.48
CA SER A 93 9.88 -1.95 1.64
C SER A 93 11.17 -1.22 1.27
N GLY A 94 11.17 -0.44 0.19
CA GLY A 94 12.32 0.36 -0.22
C GLY A 94 12.69 1.43 0.81
N VAL A 95 11.70 2.16 1.33
CA VAL A 95 11.93 3.21 2.35
C VAL A 95 12.39 2.60 3.67
N PHE A 96 11.75 1.53 4.16
CA PHE A 96 12.20 0.85 5.38
C PHE A 96 13.62 0.33 5.22
N TYR A 97 13.90 -0.37 4.12
CA TYR A 97 15.23 -0.91 3.86
C TYR A 97 16.31 0.16 3.88
N ILE A 98 16.10 1.30 3.21
CA ILE A 98 17.04 2.43 3.24
C ILE A 98 17.13 3.03 4.64
N SER A 99 16.01 3.16 5.37
CA SER A 99 16.00 3.78 6.70
C SER A 99 16.82 3.04 7.75
N PHE A 100 16.94 1.71 7.62
CA PHE A 100 17.73 0.87 8.53
C PHE A 100 19.15 0.63 8.04
N THR A 101 19.37 0.54 6.72
CA THR A 101 20.68 0.11 6.16
C THR A 101 21.50 1.22 5.53
N GLY A 102 20.86 2.31 5.10
CA GLY A 102 21.46 3.34 4.27
C GLY A 102 21.86 2.90 2.85
N PHE A 103 21.62 1.64 2.50
CA PHE A 103 21.96 1.14 1.18
C PHE A 103 20.89 1.55 0.17
N HIS A 104 21.30 2.28 -0.86
CA HIS A 104 20.45 2.64 -1.98
C HIS A 104 20.56 1.59 -3.09
N PRO A 105 19.51 0.82 -3.38
CA PRO A 105 19.52 -0.13 -4.49
C PRO A 105 19.74 0.58 -5.84
N PHE A 106 20.36 -0.10 -6.79
CA PHE A 106 20.56 0.43 -8.16
C PHE A 106 19.25 0.79 -8.85
N LEU A 107 18.17 0.06 -8.56
CA LEU A 107 16.84 0.37 -9.05
C LEU A 107 16.12 1.28 -8.04
N PRO A 108 15.46 2.38 -8.48
CA PRO A 108 14.72 3.27 -7.60
C PRO A 108 13.37 2.66 -7.19
N ILE A 109 13.42 1.59 -6.38
CA ILE A 109 12.27 0.77 -5.98
C ILE A 109 11.20 1.63 -5.29
N ALA A 110 11.60 2.49 -4.35
CA ALA A 110 10.67 3.36 -3.64
C ALA A 110 9.98 4.37 -4.58
N PRO A 111 10.71 5.14 -5.41
CA PRO A 111 10.07 5.99 -6.42
C PRO A 111 9.12 5.26 -7.38
N ILE A 112 9.50 4.07 -7.88
CA ILE A 112 8.62 3.25 -8.73
C ILE A 112 7.32 2.89 -7.99
N GLY A 113 7.43 2.47 -6.72
CA GLY A 113 6.28 2.20 -5.87
C GLY A 113 5.38 3.44 -5.70
N GLY A 114 5.98 4.61 -5.44
CA GLY A 114 5.27 5.88 -5.34
C GLY A 114 4.53 6.26 -6.61
N THR A 115 5.15 6.06 -7.78
CA THR A 115 4.50 6.28 -9.08
C THR A 115 3.30 5.36 -9.27
N LEU A 116 3.39 4.09 -8.89
CA LEU A 116 2.25 3.17 -8.92
C LEU A 116 1.13 3.61 -7.99
N LEU A 117 1.44 4.07 -6.77
CA LEU A 117 0.43 4.60 -5.85
C LEU A 117 -0.29 5.82 -6.45
N ILE A 118 0.44 6.74 -7.09
CA ILE A 118 -0.14 7.88 -7.81
C ILE A 118 -1.11 7.40 -8.91
N PHE A 119 -0.69 6.42 -9.72
CA PHE A 119 -1.56 5.86 -10.76
C PHE A 119 -2.79 5.13 -10.20
N GLY A 120 -2.66 4.43 -9.08
CA GLY A 120 -3.78 3.77 -8.42
C GLY A 120 -4.85 4.76 -7.98
N TRP A 121 -4.44 5.87 -7.36
CA TRP A 121 -5.35 6.95 -6.98
C TRP A 121 -5.95 7.65 -8.19
N LEU A 122 -5.15 7.96 -9.21
CA LEU A 122 -5.64 8.57 -10.44
C LEU A 122 -6.68 7.70 -11.14
N TYR A 123 -6.44 6.38 -11.21
CA TYR A 123 -7.38 5.45 -11.80
C TYR A 123 -8.67 5.38 -11.00
N LEU A 124 -8.59 5.31 -9.66
CA LEU A 124 -9.79 5.35 -8.81
C LEU A 124 -10.59 6.64 -9.01
N ALA A 125 -9.93 7.80 -9.10
CA ALA A 125 -10.57 9.09 -9.34
C ALA A 125 -11.27 9.15 -10.71
N ILE A 126 -10.61 8.68 -11.78
CA ILE A 126 -11.21 8.61 -13.11
C ILE A 126 -12.40 7.64 -13.12
N LEU A 127 -12.24 6.45 -12.54
CA LEU A 127 -13.31 5.45 -12.45
C LEU A 127 -14.54 6.03 -11.76
N ALA A 128 -14.34 6.81 -10.69
CA ALA A 128 -15.43 7.42 -9.93
C ALA A 128 -16.35 8.30 -10.78
N LEU A 129 -15.83 8.95 -11.83
CA LEU A 129 -16.62 9.77 -12.76
C LEU A 129 -17.56 8.97 -13.67
N PHE A 130 -17.36 7.66 -13.77
CA PHE A 130 -18.16 6.76 -14.62
C PHE A 130 -19.08 5.84 -13.83
N LEU A 131 -19.07 5.92 -12.50
CA LEU A 131 -19.97 5.16 -11.65
C LEU A 131 -21.39 5.68 -11.80
N LYS A 132 -22.35 4.77 -11.95
CA LYS A 132 -23.78 5.05 -12.04
C LYS A 132 -24.52 4.34 -10.93
#